data_AF-X1JVS2-F1
#
_entry.id   AF-X1JVS2-F1
#
_cell.length_a   1.000
_cell.length_b   1.000
_cell.length_c   1.000
_cell.angle_alpha   90.00
_cell.angle_beta   90.00
_cell.angle_gamma   90.00
#
_symmetry.space_group_name_H-M   'P 1'
#
loop_
_entity.id
_entity.type
_entity.pdbx_description
1 polymer ?
#
loop_
_entity_poly.entity_id
_entity_poly.type
_entity_poly.pdbx_seq_one_letter_code
_entity_poly.pdbx_strand_id
1 'polypeptide(L)'
;YNDRITLLNTIVNTLKCLYILYLTPHHRHFAAFYKEVVREGGEGIMLKKLSHPYEGGKRSKGMFKWKKHKDMDCFITGFMPGKGDFAGLVGSLLVSVLKKGKAVEVAAVQPGTLDFRREITTPGGELKDALYSKVVEVSYLTETKNRRLRHAVLVKFRPEKNIYDCEVING
;
A
#
# COMPACT_ATOMS: atom_id res chain seq x y z
N TYR A 1 3.41 29.55 -1.56
CA TYR A 1 3.43 28.63 -0.39
C TYR A 1 3.87 29.37 0.85
N ASN A 2 4.98 30.12 0.77
CA ASN A 2 5.53 30.91 1.87
C ASN A 2 4.45 31.78 2.55
N ASP A 3 3.67 32.55 1.78
CA ASP A 3 2.61 33.40 2.36
C ASP A 3 1.52 32.60 3.09
N ARG A 4 1.17 31.41 2.57
CA ARG A 4 0.17 30.52 3.18
C ARG A 4 0.69 29.88 4.47
N ILE A 5 1.99 29.55 4.51
CA ILE A 5 2.65 29.03 5.70
C ILE A 5 2.75 30.11 6.78
N THR A 6 3.14 31.32 6.40
CA THR A 6 3.18 32.45 7.34
C THR A 6 1.81 32.71 7.96
N LEU A 7 0.74 32.72 7.15
CA LEU A 7 -0.63 32.85 7.64
C LEU A 7 -1.03 31.70 8.57
N LEU A 8 -0.71 30.45 8.20
CA LEU A 8 -0.99 29.29 9.03
C LEU A 8 -0.25 29.37 10.38
N ASN A 9 1.01 29.79 10.38
CA ASN A 9 1.82 29.97 11.59
C ASN A 9 1.19 30.99 12.54
N THR A 10 0.74 32.13 12.01
CA THR A 10 0.03 33.13 12.80
C THR A 10 -1.22 32.53 13.45
N ILE A 11 -2.02 31.78 12.69
CA ILE A 11 -3.28 31.20 13.18
C ILE A 11 -3.00 30.13 14.25
N VAL A 12 -2.09 29.20 14.01
CA VAL A 12 -1.76 28.10 14.95
C VAL A 12 -1.23 28.64 16.27
N ASN A 13 -0.30 29.59 16.22
CA ASN A 13 0.26 30.22 17.42
C ASN A 13 -0.77 31.03 18.19
N THR A 14 -1.71 31.69 17.48
CA THR A 14 -2.80 32.44 18.11
C THR A 14 -3.81 31.51 18.79
N LEU A 15 -4.14 30.39 18.16
CA LEU A 15 -5.17 29.46 18.66
C LEU A 15 -4.67 28.51 19.77
N LYS A 16 -3.36 28.44 20.02
CA LYS A 16 -2.72 27.51 21.00
C LYS A 16 -3.26 26.07 20.88
N CYS A 17 -3.53 25.61 19.66
CA CYS A 17 -4.14 24.31 19.43
C CYS A 17 -3.13 23.19 19.68
N LEU A 18 -3.34 22.42 20.75
CA LEU A 18 -2.44 21.33 21.18
C LEU A 18 -2.29 20.21 20.14
N TYR A 19 -3.24 20.08 19.21
CA TYR A 19 -3.28 19.01 18.20
C TYR A 19 -2.63 19.38 16.87
N ILE A 20 -2.24 20.65 16.67
CA ILE A 20 -1.55 21.09 15.45
C ILE A 20 -0.09 21.34 15.80
N LEU A 21 0.71 20.28 15.75
CA LEU A 21 2.17 20.39 15.87
C LEU A 21 2.74 20.81 14.50
N TYR A 22 3.25 22.03 14.43
CA TYR A 22 3.89 22.55 13.24
C TYR A 22 5.35 22.11 13.18
N LEU A 23 5.66 21.12 12.33
CA LEU A 23 7.03 20.68 12.05
C LEU A 23 7.43 21.12 10.65
N THR A 24 7.95 22.35 10.52
CA THR A 24 8.89 22.61 9.42
C THR A 24 10.20 23.12 9.98
N PRO A 25 11.17 22.24 10.15
CA PRO A 25 12.49 22.53 9.65
C PRO A 25 12.48 22.23 8.16
N HIS A 26 13.17 23.06 7.39
CA HIS A 26 13.88 22.53 6.23
C HIS A 26 14.78 21.38 6.75
N HIS A 27 14.25 20.17 6.88
CA HIS A 27 15.05 19.03 7.28
C HIS A 27 16.00 18.75 6.12
N ARG A 28 17.26 19.20 6.26
CA ARG A 28 18.35 18.86 5.34
C ARG A 28 18.55 17.34 5.25
N HIS A 29 18.03 16.59 6.22
CA HIS A 29 18.09 15.13 6.31
C HIS A 29 16.70 14.51 6.41
N PHE A 30 15.95 14.54 5.30
CA PHE A 30 14.58 14.01 5.17
C PHE A 30 14.42 12.58 5.72
N ALA A 31 15.43 11.73 5.55
CA ALA A 31 15.40 10.33 5.98
C ALA A 31 15.38 10.17 7.51
N ALA A 32 16.06 11.06 8.25
CA ALA A 32 16.08 11.02 9.70
C ALA A 32 14.71 11.42 10.28
N PHE A 33 14.12 12.50 9.75
CA PHE A 33 12.79 12.95 10.14
C PHE A 33 11.71 11.92 9.81
N TYR A 34 11.76 11.30 8.63
CA TYR A 34 10.86 10.20 8.29
C TYR A 34 10.95 9.05 9.30
N LYS A 35 12.16 8.63 9.69
CA LYS A 35 12.36 7.56 10.68
C LYS A 35 11.78 7.94 12.05
N GLU A 36 11.95 9.19 12.47
CA GLU A 36 11.39 9.71 13.72
C GLU A 36 9.86 9.69 13.71
N VAL A 37 9.23 10.25 12.67
CA VAL A 37 7.77 10.25 12.52
C VAL A 37 7.20 8.82 12.55
N VAL A 38 7.86 7.90 11.84
CA VAL A 38 7.47 6.49 11.82
C VAL A 38 7.65 5.82 13.19
N ARG A 39 8.73 6.14 13.91
CA ARG A 39 9.01 5.62 15.27
C ARG A 39 7.94 6.08 16.26
N GLU A 40 7.41 7.29 16.08
CA GLU A 40 6.33 7.86 16.89
C GLU A 40 4.93 7.37 16.46
N GLY A 41 4.84 6.44 15.52
CA GLY A 41 3.57 5.85 15.07
C GLY A 41 2.89 6.61 13.93
N GLY A 42 3.54 7.66 13.38
CA GLY A 42 3.08 8.34 12.18
C GLY A 42 3.19 7.46 10.92
N GLU A 43 2.28 7.67 9.96
CA GLU A 43 2.27 6.90 8.70
C GLU A 43 3.46 7.19 7.78
N GLY A 44 4.12 8.33 7.98
CA GLY A 44 5.21 8.85 7.16
C GLY A 44 5.11 10.36 6.98
N ILE A 45 5.76 10.88 5.94
CA ILE A 45 5.87 12.33 5.70
C ILE A 45 5.20 12.75 4.38
N MET A 46 4.77 14.01 4.34
CA MET A 46 4.29 14.67 3.12
C MET A 46 5.39 15.56 2.55
N LEU A 47 5.73 15.36 1.29
CA LEU A 47 6.63 16.24 0.55
C LEU A 47 5.80 17.21 -0.28
N LYS A 48 6.08 18.50 -0.17
CA LYS A 48 5.34 19.55 -0.88
C LYS A 48 6.28 20.43 -1.67
N LYS A 49 5.99 20.62 -2.96
CA LYS A 49 6.69 21.58 -3.82
C LYS A 49 6.24 22.99 -3.44
N LEU A 50 7.15 23.79 -2.91
CA LEU A 50 6.82 25.13 -2.38
C LEU A 50 6.30 26.07 -3.47
N SER A 51 6.76 25.95 -4.71
CA SER A 51 6.27 26.76 -5.83
C SER A 51 4.89 26.34 -6.35
N HIS A 52 4.32 25.22 -5.88
CA HIS A 52 3.04 24.74 -6.41
C HIS A 52 1.84 25.41 -5.72
N PRO A 53 0.86 25.95 -6.47
CA PRO A 53 -0.38 26.49 -5.91
C PRO A 53 -1.22 25.39 -5.25
N TYR A 54 -2.19 25.82 -4.44
CA TYR A 54 -3.18 24.90 -3.89
C TYR A 54 -4.26 24.64 -4.95
N GLU A 55 -4.58 23.37 -5.19
CA GLU A 55 -5.59 22.94 -6.16
C GLU A 55 -6.74 22.24 -5.40
N GLY A 56 -7.77 23.00 -5.02
CA GLY A 56 -8.93 22.47 -4.31
C GLY A 56 -9.69 21.42 -5.13
N GLY A 57 -10.11 20.33 -4.48
CA GLY A 57 -10.90 19.26 -5.12
C GLY A 57 -10.14 18.37 -6.10
N LYS A 58 -8.84 18.57 -6.30
CA LYS A 58 -8.02 17.78 -7.23
C LYS A 58 -6.90 17.04 -6.51
N ARG A 59 -6.46 15.92 -7.09
CA ARG A 59 -5.22 15.27 -6.66
C ARG A 59 -4.04 16.18 -7.05
N SER A 60 -3.46 16.86 -6.06
CA SER A 60 -2.37 17.81 -6.29
C SER A 60 -1.13 17.14 -6.91
N LYS A 61 -0.57 17.76 -7.94
CA LYS A 61 0.67 17.31 -8.61
C LYS A 61 1.95 17.73 -7.88
N GLY A 62 1.85 18.60 -6.88
CA GLY A 62 2.99 19.08 -6.09
C GLY A 62 3.00 18.58 -4.65
N MET A 63 2.23 17.54 -4.34
CA MET A 63 2.23 16.88 -3.03
C MET A 63 2.45 15.38 -3.19
N PHE A 64 3.47 14.86 -2.51
CA PHE A 64 3.84 13.45 -2.52
C PHE A 64 3.79 12.89 -1.10
N LYS A 65 3.41 11.62 -1.00
CA LYS A 65 3.33 10.86 0.26
C LYS A 65 4.53 9.92 0.31
N TRP A 66 5.35 10.03 1.35
CA TRP A 66 6.38 9.04 1.65
C TRP A 66 5.98 8.29 2.92
N LYS A 67 5.45 7.08 2.75
CA LYS A 67 4.90 6.28 3.84
C LYS A 67 5.72 5.02 4.07
N LYS A 68 5.66 4.49 5.29
CA LYS A 68 6.19 3.16 5.57
C LYS A 68 5.24 2.12 4.99
N HIS A 69 5.75 1.38 4.02
CA HIS A 69 5.15 0.15 3.57
C HIS A 69 5.80 -1.03 4.31
N LYS A 70 5.01 -2.07 4.56
CA LYS A 70 5.48 -3.37 5.01
C LYS A 70 5.32 -4.33 3.85
N ASP A 71 6.27 -5.25 3.71
CA ASP A 71 6.19 -6.28 2.69
C ASP A 71 6.01 -7.65 3.35
N MET A 72 5.31 -8.54 2.67
CA MET A 72 5.09 -9.91 3.09
C MET A 72 4.97 -10.82 1.88
N ASP A 73 5.66 -11.95 1.93
CA ASP A 73 5.49 -12.99 0.92
C ASP A 73 4.21 -13.78 1.21
N CYS A 74 3.38 -13.93 0.19
CA CYS A 74 2.11 -14.65 0.22
C CYS A 74 2.04 -15.58 -0.99
N PHE A 75 1.14 -16.55 -0.99
CA PHE A 75 0.89 -17.39 -2.17
C PHE A 75 -0.53 -17.24 -2.68
N ILE A 76 -0.70 -17.39 -3.99
CA ILE A 76 -1.99 -17.26 -4.66
C ILE A 76 -2.86 -18.49 -4.34
N THR A 77 -4.05 -18.25 -3.79
CA THR A 77 -5.03 -19.28 -3.43
C THR A 77 -6.33 -19.20 -4.21
N GLY A 78 -6.53 -18.14 -4.98
CA GLY A 78 -7.74 -17.96 -5.75
C GLY A 78 -7.80 -16.61 -6.42
N PHE A 79 -9.00 -16.25 -6.87
CA PHE A 79 -9.24 -15.00 -7.58
C PHE A 79 -10.66 -14.49 -7.34
N MET A 80 -10.89 -13.24 -7.73
CA MET A 80 -12.22 -12.66 -7.89
C MET A 80 -12.43 -12.25 -9.34
N PRO A 81 -13.61 -12.49 -9.93
CA PRO A 81 -13.91 -12.06 -11.29
C PRO A 81 -13.89 -10.53 -11.39
N GLY A 82 -13.40 -10.03 -12.52
CA GLY A 82 -13.39 -8.62 -12.85
C GLY A 82 -14.79 -8.09 -13.13
N LYS A 83 -14.94 -6.77 -12.97
CA LYS A 83 -16.18 -6.02 -13.24
C LYS A 83 -15.86 -4.86 -14.17
N GLY A 84 -16.87 -4.32 -14.85
CA GLY A 84 -16.71 -3.20 -15.79
C GLY A 84 -15.73 -3.54 -16.90
N ASP A 85 -14.69 -2.72 -17.05
CA ASP A 85 -13.63 -2.88 -18.06
C ASP A 85 -12.86 -4.20 -17.97
N PHE A 86 -12.97 -4.93 -16.85
CA PHE A 86 -12.33 -6.23 -16.63
C PHE A 86 -13.33 -7.40 -16.60
N ALA A 87 -14.58 -7.22 -17.07
CA ALA A 87 -15.55 -8.30 -17.13
C ALA A 87 -15.02 -9.47 -18.00
N GLY A 88 -15.22 -10.70 -17.52
CA GLY A 88 -14.69 -11.92 -18.16
C GLY A 88 -13.19 -12.15 -17.95
N LEU A 89 -12.52 -11.33 -17.14
CA LEU A 89 -11.11 -11.49 -16.76
C LEU A 89 -10.95 -11.65 -15.25
N VAL A 90 -9.78 -12.11 -14.81
CA VAL A 90 -9.38 -12.07 -13.41
C VAL A 90 -9.29 -10.62 -12.91
N GLY A 91 -10.13 -10.29 -11.93
CA GLY A 91 -10.26 -8.97 -11.32
C GLY A 91 -9.26 -8.72 -10.19
N SER A 92 -9.05 -9.72 -9.34
CA SER A 92 -8.11 -9.69 -8.23
C SER A 92 -7.59 -11.09 -7.93
N LEU A 93 -6.35 -11.19 -7.45
CA LEU A 93 -5.76 -12.42 -6.94
C LEU A 93 -5.99 -12.47 -5.42
N LEU A 94 -6.52 -13.57 -4.92
CA LEU A 94 -6.62 -13.84 -3.49
C LEU A 94 -5.30 -14.45 -3.04
N VAL A 95 -4.67 -13.82 -2.06
CA VAL A 95 -3.36 -14.20 -1.54
C VAL A 95 -3.46 -14.61 -0.08
N SER A 96 -2.75 -15.66 0.26
CA SER A 96 -2.77 -16.30 1.58
C SER A 96 -1.38 -16.50 2.15
N VAL A 97 -1.35 -16.75 3.45
CA VAL A 97 -0.18 -17.21 4.20
C VAL A 97 -0.49 -18.54 4.87
N LEU A 98 0.53 -19.30 5.25
CA LEU A 98 0.35 -20.51 6.05
C LEU A 98 0.29 -20.13 7.53
N LYS A 99 -0.75 -20.62 8.21
CA LYS A 99 -0.89 -20.53 9.66
C LYS A 99 -1.24 -21.92 10.21
N LYS A 100 -0.31 -22.54 10.94
CA LYS A 100 -0.47 -23.91 11.47
C LYS A 100 -0.86 -24.91 10.38
N GLY A 101 -0.18 -24.85 9.23
CA GLY A 101 -0.43 -25.72 8.07
C GLY A 101 -1.71 -25.42 7.28
N LYS A 102 -2.47 -24.38 7.63
CA LYS A 102 -3.68 -23.97 6.89
C LYS A 102 -3.46 -22.66 6.15
N ALA A 103 -3.94 -22.59 4.91
CA ALA A 103 -3.98 -21.35 4.15
C ALA A 103 -4.99 -20.38 4.78
N VAL A 104 -4.54 -19.16 5.06
CA VAL A 104 -5.38 -18.06 5.56
C VAL A 104 -5.26 -16.90 4.59
N GLU A 105 -6.38 -16.52 3.97
CA GLU A 105 -6.42 -15.35 3.07
C GLU A 105 -6.13 -14.07 3.84
N VAL A 106 -5.14 -13.32 3.36
CA VAL A 106 -4.71 -12.05 3.98
C VAL A 106 -5.09 -10.83 3.14
N ALA A 107 -5.24 -10.97 1.82
CA ALA A 107 -5.64 -9.88 0.94
C ALA A 107 -6.21 -10.36 -0.40
N ALA A 108 -6.93 -9.46 -1.07
CA ALA A 108 -7.15 -9.48 -2.50
C ALA A 108 -6.29 -8.38 -3.13
N VAL A 109 -5.42 -8.73 -4.07
CA VAL A 109 -4.51 -7.79 -4.74
C VAL A 109 -4.82 -7.71 -6.23
N GLN A 110 -4.64 -6.53 -6.81
CA GLN A 110 -4.83 -6.36 -8.25
C GLN A 110 -3.66 -7.00 -9.01
N PRO A 111 -3.92 -7.74 -10.10
CA PRO A 111 -2.86 -8.29 -10.97
C PRO A 111 -2.00 -7.20 -11.63
N GLY A 112 -2.56 -5.99 -11.80
CA GLY A 112 -1.92 -4.90 -12.51
C GLY A 112 -2.57 -4.65 -13.87
N THR A 113 -1.77 -4.72 -14.93
CA THR A 113 -2.14 -4.29 -16.29
C THR A 113 -3.22 -5.16 -16.92
N LEU A 114 -3.89 -4.62 -17.95
CA LEU A 114 -4.89 -5.37 -18.71
C LEU A 114 -4.29 -6.58 -19.42
N ASP A 115 -3.09 -6.44 -20.00
CA ASP A 115 -2.42 -7.52 -20.71
C ASP A 115 -2.06 -8.67 -19.77
N PHE A 116 -1.58 -8.36 -18.57
CA PHE A 116 -1.29 -9.39 -17.57
C PHE A 116 -2.57 -10.11 -17.12
N ARG A 117 -3.70 -9.39 -16.98
CA ARG A 117 -5.00 -10.02 -16.71
C ARG A 117 -5.40 -11.00 -17.81
N ARG A 118 -5.24 -10.63 -19.07
CA ARG A 118 -5.50 -11.52 -20.21
C ARG A 118 -4.58 -12.73 -20.19
N GLU A 119 -3.32 -12.55 -19.82
CA GLU A 119 -2.34 -13.62 -19.72
C GLU A 119 -2.71 -14.65 -18.64
N ILE A 120 -3.22 -14.21 -17.48
CA ILE A 120 -3.53 -15.12 -16.37
C ILE A 120 -4.96 -15.68 -16.39
N THR A 121 -5.83 -15.18 -17.28
CA THR A 121 -7.24 -15.62 -17.37
C THR A 121 -7.38 -16.71 -18.43
N THR A 122 -8.16 -17.76 -18.15
CA THR A 122 -8.61 -18.74 -19.15
C THR A 122 -9.71 -18.15 -20.04
N PRO A 123 -10.03 -18.77 -21.20
CA PRO A 123 -11.18 -18.34 -22.01
C PRO A 123 -12.52 -18.34 -21.26
N GLY A 124 -12.65 -19.12 -20.18
CA GLY A 124 -13.83 -19.18 -19.33
C GLY A 124 -13.90 -18.08 -18.25
N GLY A 125 -12.92 -17.18 -18.18
CA GLY A 125 -12.86 -16.13 -17.16
C GLY A 125 -12.25 -16.55 -15.82
N GLU A 126 -11.73 -17.77 -15.75
CA GLU A 126 -11.12 -18.34 -14.54
C GLU A 126 -9.61 -18.03 -14.47
N LEU A 127 -9.03 -18.06 -13.27
CA LEU A 127 -7.57 -18.00 -13.11
C LEU A 127 -6.92 -19.28 -13.65
N LYS A 128 -5.85 -19.15 -14.43
CA LYS A 128 -5.07 -20.30 -14.92
C LYS A 128 -4.43 -21.08 -13.75
N ASP A 129 -4.56 -22.40 -13.78
CA ASP A 129 -4.07 -23.32 -12.74
C ASP A 129 -2.59 -23.13 -12.37
N ALA A 130 -1.75 -22.77 -13.35
CA ALA A 130 -0.32 -22.53 -13.16
C ALA A 130 0.02 -21.39 -12.19
N LEU A 131 -0.93 -20.50 -11.88
CA LEU A 131 -0.73 -19.41 -10.93
C LEU A 131 -1.03 -19.80 -9.49
N TYR A 132 -1.82 -20.84 -9.24
CA TYR A 132 -2.09 -21.28 -7.87
C TYR A 132 -0.79 -21.74 -7.19
N SER A 133 -0.67 -21.45 -5.90
CA SER A 133 0.52 -21.72 -5.07
C SER A 133 1.79 -20.98 -5.50
N LYS A 134 1.75 -20.09 -6.51
CA LYS A 134 2.88 -19.21 -6.80
C LYS A 134 3.02 -18.16 -5.70
N VAL A 135 4.26 -17.96 -5.26
CA VAL A 135 4.60 -16.98 -4.23
C VAL A 135 4.76 -15.60 -4.85
N VAL A 136 4.24 -14.61 -4.16
CA VAL A 136 4.26 -13.20 -4.54
C VAL A 136 4.61 -12.34 -3.33
N GLU A 137 5.36 -11.27 -3.56
CA GLU A 137 5.61 -10.24 -2.57
C GLU A 137 4.47 -9.22 -2.60
N VAL A 138 3.88 -8.97 -1.43
CA VAL A 138 2.77 -8.03 -1.26
C VAL A 138 3.20 -6.92 -0.32
N SER A 139 3.05 -5.69 -0.80
CA SER A 139 3.29 -4.49 -0.01
C SER A 139 1.99 -3.95 0.55
N TYR A 140 1.95 -3.58 1.83
CA TYR A 140 0.74 -3.12 2.52
C TYR A 140 1.03 -2.04 3.54
N LEU A 141 -0.01 -1.28 3.91
CA LEU A 141 0.14 -0.16 4.86
C LEU A 141 0.03 -0.63 6.31
N THR A 142 -1.00 -1.41 6.62
CA THR A 142 -1.24 -1.90 7.97
C THR A 142 -1.90 -3.27 7.95
N GLU A 143 -1.72 -4.00 9.04
CA GLU A 143 -2.36 -5.28 9.29
C GLU A 143 -3.48 -5.06 10.32
N THR A 144 -4.67 -5.58 10.02
CA THR A 144 -5.82 -5.49 10.94
C THR A 144 -5.72 -6.53 12.06
N LYS A 145 -6.53 -6.38 13.11
CA LYS A 145 -6.65 -7.39 14.19
C LYS A 145 -6.98 -8.79 13.65
N ASN A 146 -7.71 -8.88 12.54
CA ASN A 146 -8.07 -10.13 11.87
C ASN A 146 -7.02 -10.60 10.86
N ARG A 147 -5.78 -10.06 10.92
CA ARG A 147 -4.65 -10.41 10.04
C ARG A 147 -4.90 -10.14 8.55
N ARG A 148 -5.91 -9.33 8.21
CA ARG A 148 -6.09 -8.81 6.83
C ARG A 148 -5.19 -7.61 6.58
N LEU A 149 -4.56 -7.56 5.42
CA LEU A 149 -3.70 -6.47 5.00
C LEU A 149 -4.51 -5.36 4.33
N ARG A 150 -4.31 -4.11 4.76
CA ARG A 150 -4.96 -2.95 4.17
C ARG A 150 -4.08 -2.30 3.11
N HIS A 151 -4.74 -1.93 1.99
CA HIS A 151 -4.09 -1.34 0.83
C HIS A 151 -2.94 -2.21 0.32
N ALA A 152 -3.16 -3.52 0.32
CA ALA A 152 -2.22 -4.50 -0.21
C ALA A 152 -2.08 -4.35 -1.72
N VAL A 153 -0.85 -4.40 -2.20
CA VAL A 153 -0.48 -4.28 -3.61
C VAL A 153 0.48 -5.40 -3.94
N LEU A 154 0.23 -6.08 -5.06
CA LEU A 154 1.17 -7.03 -5.64
C LEU A 154 2.42 -6.29 -6.11
N VAL A 155 3.59 -6.65 -5.58
CA VAL A 155 4.87 -6.05 -5.97
C VAL A 155 5.51 -6.85 -7.09
N LYS A 156 5.73 -8.15 -6.86
CA LYS A 156 6.39 -9.04 -7.82
C LYS A 156 6.14 -10.51 -7.49
N PHE A 157 6.35 -11.38 -8.47
CA PHE A 157 6.43 -12.82 -8.27
C PHE A 157 7.78 -13.20 -7.65
N ARG A 158 7.78 -14.24 -6.82
CA ARG A 158 8.93 -14.79 -6.10
C ARG A 158 9.14 -16.26 -6.50
N PRO A 159 9.56 -16.55 -7.75
CA PRO A 159 9.68 -17.92 -8.26
C PRO A 159 10.71 -18.76 -7.50
N GLU A 160 11.62 -18.12 -6.77
CA GLU A 160 12.62 -18.75 -5.92
C GLU A 160 12.06 -19.29 -4.60
N LYS A 161 10.81 -18.96 -4.25
CA LYS A 161 10.16 -19.32 -2.99
C LYS A 161 9.04 -20.34 -3.18
N ASN A 162 8.74 -21.07 -2.11
CA ASN A 162 7.61 -21.98 -2.01
C ASN A 162 6.63 -21.54 -0.90
N ILE A 163 5.49 -22.21 -0.80
CA ILE A 163 4.41 -21.82 0.13
C ILE A 163 4.82 -21.87 1.61
N TYR A 164 5.79 -22.71 1.98
CA TYR A 164 6.29 -22.83 3.36
C TYR A 164 7.16 -21.63 3.75
N ASP A 165 7.71 -20.89 2.79
CA ASP A 165 8.37 -19.60 3.03
C ASP A 165 7.37 -18.48 3.39
N CYS A 166 6.07 -18.73 3.23
CA CYS A 166 4.97 -17.81 3.57
C CYS A 166 4.35 -18.14 4.95
N GLU A 167 5.07 -18.84 5.84
CA GLU A 167 4.57 -19.18 7.16
C GLU A 167 4.67 -18.01 8.14
N VAL A 168 3.55 -17.69 8.79
CA VAL A 168 3.54 -16.71 9.87
C VAL A 168 3.87 -17.42 11.17
N ILE A 169 5.15 -17.35 11.55
CA ILE A 169 5.67 -17.83 12.82
C ILE A 169 5.21 -16.83 13.89
N ASN A 170 4.22 -17.21 14.69
CA ASN A 170 3.68 -16.51 15.87
C ASN A 170 2.56 -15.47 15.62
N GLY A 171 1.43 -15.75 16.30
CA GLY A 171 0.44 -14.79 16.74
C GLY A 171 0.07 -15.14 18.18
#